data_AF-A0A5C4U0Y3-F1
#
_entry.id   AF-A0A5C4U0Y3-F1
#
_cell.length_a   1.000
_cell.length_b   1.000
_cell.length_c   1.000
_cell.angle_alpha   90.00
_cell.angle_beta   90.00
_cell.angle_gamma   90.00
#
_symmetry.space_group_name_H-M   'P 1'
#
loop_
_entity.id
_entity.type
_entity.pdbx_description
1 polymer ?
#
loop_
_entity_poly.entity_id
_entity_poly.type
_entity_poly.pdbx_seq_one_letter_code
_entity_poly.pdbx_strand_id
1 'polypeptide(L)'
;MATMGRKGGKKAAERWKNDPNGEYAQSQREVLEAANKRRTLQGQGTRGRVLSIYSQTIFDTGKAPSARQIAEELGCERSTVARHISVLRKAGLIDS
;
A
#
# COMPACT_ATOMS: atom_id res chain seq x y z
N MET A 1 1.07 -34.82 -3.11
CA MET A 1 2.47 -34.57 -2.68
C MET A 1 2.76 -33.07 -2.74
N ALA A 2 2.82 -32.38 -1.59
CA ALA A 2 3.18 -30.96 -1.47
C ALA A 2 4.48 -30.76 -0.67
N THR A 3 5.51 -31.55 -0.97
CA THR A 3 6.72 -31.67 -0.14
C THR A 3 7.80 -30.65 -0.48
N MET A 4 7.89 -30.21 -1.75
CA MET A 4 8.97 -29.33 -2.23
C MET A 4 8.87 -27.90 -1.65
N GLY A 5 7.69 -27.25 -1.70
CA GLY A 5 7.50 -25.90 -1.16
C GLY A 5 7.65 -25.81 0.36
N ARG A 6 7.22 -26.84 1.09
CA ARG A 6 7.35 -26.93 2.55
C ARG A 6 8.81 -27.06 3.00
N LYS A 7 9.63 -27.80 2.26
CA LYS A 7 11.08 -27.93 2.53
C LYS A 7 11.82 -26.62 2.28
N GLY A 8 11.47 -25.88 1.22
CA GLY A 8 12.04 -24.56 0.91
C GLY A 8 11.77 -23.53 2.01
N GLY A 9 10.53 -23.43 2.48
CA GLY A 9 10.15 -22.50 3.55
C GLY A 9 10.83 -22.81 4.90
N LYS A 10 10.94 -24.09 5.27
CA LYS A 10 11.67 -24.51 6.49
C LYS A 10 13.15 -24.14 6.43
N LYS A 11 13.81 -24.40 5.30
CA LYS A 11 15.24 -24.09 5.10
C LYS A 11 15.50 -22.58 5.07
N ALA A 12 14.58 -21.79 4.52
CA ALA A 12 14.65 -20.33 4.62
C ALA A 12 14.51 -19.85 6.07
N ALA A 13 13.55 -20.39 6.82
CA ALA A 13 13.37 -20.05 8.24
C ALA A 13 14.58 -20.43 9.11
N GLU A 14 15.20 -21.59 8.85
CA GLU A 14 16.46 -21.99 9.51
C GLU A 14 17.60 -21.02 9.20
N ARG A 15 17.74 -20.56 7.95
CA ARG A 15 18.75 -19.55 7.57
C ARG A 15 18.56 -18.23 8.31
N TRP A 16 17.34 -17.74 8.44
CA TRP A 16 17.06 -16.52 9.21
C TRP A 16 17.40 -16.66 10.70
N LYS A 17 17.26 -17.86 11.28
CA LYS A 17 17.59 -18.11 12.69
C LYS A 17 19.08 -18.27 12.94
N ASN A 18 19.77 -18.97 12.04
CA ASN A 18 21.16 -19.38 12.26
C ASN A 18 22.17 -18.36 11.71
N ASP A 19 21.81 -17.63 10.64
CA ASP A 19 22.69 -16.63 10.03
C ASP A 19 21.88 -15.44 9.47
N PRO A 20 21.32 -14.59 10.34
CA PRO A 20 20.53 -13.42 9.93
C PRO A 20 21.35 -12.33 9.23
N ASN A 21 22.68 -12.40 9.30
CA ASN A 21 23.58 -11.42 8.69
C ASN A 21 24.35 -11.98 7.48
N GLY A 22 24.19 -13.27 7.18
CA GLY A 22 24.77 -13.89 6.01
C GLY A 22 24.25 -13.33 4.70
N GLU A 23 25.01 -13.53 3.64
CA GLU A 23 24.77 -12.99 2.29
C GLU A 23 23.36 -13.31 1.76
N TYR A 24 22.85 -14.52 2.03
CA TYR A 24 21.48 -14.89 1.69
C TYR A 24 20.43 -14.07 2.46
N ALA A 25 20.59 -13.89 3.77
CA ALA A 25 19.61 -13.14 4.56
C ALA A 25 19.63 -11.66 4.20
N GLN A 26 20.81 -11.07 3.98
CA GLN A 26 20.95 -9.66 3.59
C GLN A 26 20.38 -9.39 2.20
N SER A 27 20.72 -10.20 1.20
CA SER A 27 20.13 -10.06 -0.15
C SER A 27 18.61 -10.18 -0.14
N GLN A 28 18.03 -11.07 0.68
CA GLN A 28 16.57 -11.15 0.85
C GLN A 28 16.00 -9.90 1.54
N ARG A 29 16.70 -9.32 2.53
CA ARG A 29 16.29 -8.05 3.16
C ARG A 29 16.27 -6.92 2.16
N GLU A 30 17.30 -6.78 1.32
CA GLU A 30 17.38 -5.74 0.30
C GLU A 30 16.21 -5.83 -0.69
N VAL A 31 15.88 -7.04 -1.16
CA VAL A 31 14.73 -7.27 -2.04
C VAL A 31 13.42 -6.88 -1.37
N LEU A 32 13.23 -7.28 -0.11
CA LEU A 32 12.04 -6.92 0.67
C LEU A 32 11.95 -5.42 0.93
N GLU A 33 13.07 -4.77 1.24
CA GLU A 33 13.14 -3.33 1.46
C GLU A 33 12.80 -2.57 0.16
N ALA A 34 13.36 -2.98 -0.97
CA ALA A 34 13.04 -2.41 -2.28
C ALA A 34 11.55 -2.58 -2.62
N ALA A 35 10.97 -3.75 -2.35
CA ALA A 35 9.54 -3.99 -2.54
C ALA A 35 8.69 -3.12 -1.62
N ASN A 36 9.09 -2.95 -0.36
CA ASN A 36 8.39 -2.09 0.61
C ASN A 36 8.46 -0.62 0.20
N LYS A 37 9.63 -0.12 -0.26
CA LYS A 37 9.78 1.23 -0.81
C LYS A 37 8.80 1.46 -1.97
N ARG A 38 8.73 0.52 -2.92
CA ARG A 38 7.79 0.58 -4.05
C ARG A 38 6.33 0.62 -3.61
N ARG A 39 5.93 -0.25 -2.66
CA ARG A 39 4.57 -0.26 -2.11
C ARG A 39 4.22 1.05 -1.40
N THR A 40 5.17 1.62 -0.65
CA THR A 40 5.00 2.92 0.00
C THR A 40 4.75 4.01 -1.04
N LEU A 41 5.60 4.09 -2.07
CA LEU A 41 5.44 5.06 -3.17
C LEU A 41 4.09 4.91 -3.89
N GLN A 42 3.69 3.68 -4.18
CA GLN A 42 2.39 3.39 -4.78
C GLN A 42 1.24 3.88 -3.89
N GLY A 43 1.31 3.62 -2.58
CA GLY A 43 0.31 4.09 -1.62
C GLY A 43 0.24 5.61 -1.51
N GLN A 44 1.38 6.32 -1.59
CA GLN A 44 1.39 7.78 -1.62
C GLN A 44 0.81 8.33 -2.93
N GLY A 45 1.17 7.73 -4.07
CA GLY A 45 0.62 8.11 -5.37
C GLY A 45 -0.90 7.95 -5.44
N THR A 46 -1.43 6.83 -4.93
CA THR A 46 -2.89 6.63 -4.83
C THR A 46 -3.54 7.65 -3.91
N ARG A 47 -2.93 7.97 -2.76
CA ARG A 47 -3.42 9.03 -1.86
C ARG A 47 -3.50 10.40 -2.55
N GLY A 48 -2.46 10.78 -3.29
CA GLY A 48 -2.44 12.03 -4.05
C GLY A 48 -3.55 12.10 -5.10
N ARG A 49 -3.80 11.00 -5.81
CA ARG A 49 -4.91 10.91 -6.77
C ARG A 49 -6.28 11.01 -6.10
N VAL A 50 -6.47 10.37 -4.94
CA VAL A 50 -7.70 10.49 -4.14
C VAL A 50 -7.94 11.95 -3.74
N LEU A 51 -6.89 12.65 -3.26
CA LEU A 51 -7.00 14.06 -2.91
C LEU A 51 -7.40 14.92 -4.12
N SER A 52 -6.75 14.72 -5.27
CA SER A 52 -7.04 15.46 -6.50
C SER A 52 -8.50 15.32 -6.92
N ILE A 53 -9.04 14.10 -6.98
CA ILE A 53 -10.43 13.85 -7.37
C ILE A 53 -11.39 14.46 -6.33
N TYR A 54 -11.09 14.30 -5.05
CA TYR A 54 -11.92 14.82 -3.97
C TYR A 54 -12.05 16.35 -4.06
N SER A 55 -10.93 17.05 -4.16
CA SER A 55 -10.90 18.52 -4.26
C SER A 55 -11.55 19.02 -5.54
N GLN A 56 -11.27 18.38 -6.68
CA GLN A 56 -11.85 18.76 -7.96
C GLN A 56 -13.38 18.59 -7.95
N THR A 57 -13.88 17.47 -7.43
CA THR A 57 -15.33 17.22 -7.38
C THR A 57 -16.06 18.23 -6.49
N ILE A 58 -15.47 18.62 -5.35
CA ILE A 58 -16.04 19.68 -4.52
C ILE A 58 -16.05 21.01 -5.25
N PHE A 59 -14.96 21.34 -5.94
CA PHE A 59 -14.88 22.58 -6.72
C PHE A 59 -15.96 22.63 -7.81
N ASP A 60 -16.15 21.54 -8.54
CA ASP A 60 -17.09 21.49 -9.68
C ASP A 60 -18.56 21.40 -9.25
N THR A 61 -18.85 20.68 -8.15
CA THR A 61 -20.24 20.32 -7.78
C THR A 61 -20.71 20.92 -6.46
N GLY A 62 -19.81 21.52 -5.68
CA GLY A 62 -20.06 21.96 -4.31
C GLY A 62 -20.27 20.83 -3.30
N LYS A 63 -20.08 19.56 -3.68
CA LYS A 63 -20.36 18.39 -2.83
C LYS A 63 -19.18 17.44 -2.79
N ALA A 64 -18.92 16.88 -1.60
CA ALA A 64 -17.89 15.89 -1.40
C ALA A 64 -18.26 14.56 -2.10
N PRO A 65 -17.36 13.98 -2.92
CA PRO A 65 -17.60 12.68 -3.52
C PRO A 65 -17.54 11.58 -2.45
N SER A 66 -18.34 10.53 -2.67
CA SER A 66 -18.26 9.33 -1.86
C SER A 66 -16.99 8.54 -2.17
N ALA A 67 -16.51 7.77 -1.18
CA ALA A 67 -15.38 6.85 -1.39
C ALA A 67 -15.62 5.83 -2.51
N ARG A 68 -16.89 5.52 -2.82
CA ARG A 68 -17.25 4.62 -3.92
C ARG A 68 -17.03 5.28 -5.28
N GLN A 69 -17.48 6.51 -5.46
CA GLN A 69 -17.30 7.25 -6.72
C GLN A 69 -15.81 7.40 -7.07
N ILE A 70 -15.00 7.81 -6.10
CA ILE A 70 -13.55 7.94 -6.31
C ILE A 70 -12.91 6.57 -6.62
N ALA A 71 -13.39 5.50 -6.00
CA ALA A 71 -12.87 4.15 -6.23
C ALA A 71 -13.19 3.66 -7.65
N GLU A 72 -14.40 3.91 -8.14
CA GLU A 72 -14.83 3.62 -9.50
C GLU A 72 -13.98 4.39 -10.52
N GLU A 73 -13.68 5.66 -10.27
CA GLU A 73 -12.82 6.48 -11.14
C GLU A 73 -11.35 6.04 -11.13
N LEU A 74 -10.82 5.65 -9.97
CA LEU A 74 -9.42 5.20 -9.84
C LEU A 74 -9.20 3.74 -10.20
N GLY A 75 -10.26 2.95 -10.42
CA GLY A 75 -10.17 1.51 -10.62
C GLY A 75 -9.56 0.78 -9.43
N CYS A 76 -9.86 1.20 -8.20
CA CYS A 76 -9.32 0.60 -6.98
C CYS A 76 -10.41 0.23 -5.97
N GLU A 77 -10.06 -0.47 -4.90
CA GLU A 77 -11.03 -0.89 -3.90
C GLU A 77 -11.53 0.30 -3.07
N ARG A 78 -12.85 0.36 -2.82
CA ARG A 78 -13.48 1.38 -1.97
C ARG A 78 -12.89 1.45 -0.56
N SER A 79 -12.45 0.33 0.02
CA SER A 79 -11.81 0.31 1.34
C SER A 79 -10.45 1.05 1.34
N THR A 80 -9.69 0.94 0.24
CA THR A 80 -8.42 1.63 0.04
C THR A 80 -8.63 3.14 -0.01
N VAL A 81 -9.62 3.59 -0.78
CA VAL A 81 -10.00 5.01 -0.85
C VAL A 81 -10.46 5.52 0.51
N ALA A 82 -11.33 4.79 1.21
CA ALA A 82 -11.81 5.20 2.53
C ALA A 82 -10.67 5.39 3.54
N ARG A 83 -9.66 4.50 3.51
CA ARG A 83 -8.46 4.65 4.34
C ARG A 83 -7.68 5.92 3.98
N HIS A 84 -7.52 6.22 2.68
CA HIS A 84 -6.84 7.43 2.24
C HIS A 84 -7.60 8.71 2.62
N ILE A 85 -8.92 8.75 2.47
CA ILE A 85 -9.76 9.87 2.95
C ILE A 85 -9.57 10.09 4.45
N SER A 86 -9.60 9.02 5.26
CA SER A 86 -9.37 9.16 6.71
C SER A 86 -8.00 9.77 7.03
N VAL A 87 -6.95 9.37 6.31
CA VAL A 87 -5.61 9.93 6.50
C VAL A 87 -5.55 11.39 6.03
N LEU A 88 -6.18 11.74 4.91
CA LEU A 88 -6.24 13.10 4.39
C LEU A 88 -7.00 14.05 5.33
N ARG A 89 -8.10 13.59 5.94
CA ARG A 89 -8.83 14.33 6.98
C ARG A 89 -7.96 14.61 8.18
N LYS A 90 -7.27 13.58 8.70
CA LYS A 90 -6.33 13.74 9.83
C LYS A 90 -5.19 14.70 9.52
N ALA A 91 -4.79 14.79 8.25
CA ALA A 91 -3.77 15.73 7.78
C ALA A 91 -4.32 17.15 7.51
N GLY A 92 -5.63 17.39 7.66
CA GLY A 92 -6.26 18.69 7.39
C GLY A 92 -6.33 19.06 5.91
N LEU A 93 -6.16 18.10 5.00
CA LEU A 93 -6.14 18.36 3.55
C LEU A 93 -7.53 18.28 2.90
N ILE A 94 -8.49 17.69 3.59
CA ILE A 94 -9.89 17.62 3.16
C ILE A 94 -10.78 17.84 4.38
N ASP A 95 -11.95 18.44 4.15
CA ASP A 95 -12.90 18.74 5.22
C ASP A 95 -13.41 17.49 5.95
N SER A 96 -13.77 17.72 7.21
CA SER A 96 -14.23 16.71 8.17
C SER A 96 -15.60 16.15 7.80
#